data_AF-M9R2S8-F1
#
_entry.id   AF-M9R2S8-F1
#
_cell.length_a   1.000
_cell.length_b   1.000
_cell.length_c   1.000
_cell.angle_alpha   90.00
_cell.angle_beta   90.00
_cell.angle_gamma   90.00
#
_symmetry.space_group_name_H-M   'P 1'
#
loop_
_entity.id
_entity.type
_entity.pdbx_description
1 polymer ?
#
loop_
_entity_poly.entity_id
_entity_poly.type
_entity_poly.pdbx_seq_one_letter_code
_entity_poly.pdbx_strand_id
1 'polypeptide(L)'
;MTTKPKAQRFRIRRSSSTANTAAAAPSPTPLQAAPAPTSGQPSSHGAAIAMPSAVSGAVDSPATVSSENDIDAIRQEGLTGRQLRMARRVAQKNGLAVTSDFDAVRKLRKQGVDPFQRANVLDLVTPNDGQTKLAAGQMQAATAKMSPEQAKVQLPQTVQRKQTLPSTKVGADDNTADRRAGEIRRIQKDIARRRRRNIAALMGRLAMFVFLPTIAAGYYFYVIATPMYGTHSQMVIKQAESSGGGGLGSLFQGTGLATQTDSTTVQSYMTSLEAFIRLDAEHGFTEHFSDPDIDSIQRLASDASRDDAYNVFLNHIQIGYDPTEGFLKMEVIAADPAKSQEFSEALISYAEEQINLQTQRVRQDQMAGAQETYATAETRRVAALDELVRIQEEVQQTDPLAQSAALQQRITTLEIRLDDERLNLASLLENRRPNEASVNAGESEIGRLEDQIALMRGELSGGNGGSLVSNNARLRQAEENYVFQVTNVQATLMQMDTARIEATRQSLYLTISVPPIAPDTASYPKAFENTVLAFLIFSGVYLMISLTVSILREQVSS
;
A
#
# COMPACT_ATOMS: atom_id res chain seq x y z
N MET A 1 -4.42 -50.64 -12.15
CA MET A 1 -5.25 -49.41 -12.00
C MET A 1 -4.30 -48.26 -11.79
N THR A 2 -4.14 -47.42 -12.81
CA THR A 2 -3.14 -46.34 -12.88
C THR A 2 -3.88 -45.01 -12.96
N THR A 3 -3.76 -44.18 -11.92
CA THR A 3 -4.29 -42.81 -11.91
C THR A 3 -3.13 -41.82 -11.88
N LYS A 4 -3.05 -41.00 -12.93
CA LYS A 4 -2.06 -39.94 -13.14
C LYS A 4 -2.45 -38.67 -12.36
N PRO A 5 -1.50 -37.93 -11.76
CA PRO A 5 -1.78 -36.60 -11.24
C PRO A 5 -1.83 -35.54 -12.37
N LYS A 6 -2.82 -34.64 -12.31
CA LYS A 6 -2.99 -33.47 -13.19
C LYS A 6 -2.15 -32.29 -12.66
N ALA A 7 -1.27 -31.74 -13.50
CA ALA A 7 -0.56 -30.48 -13.22
C ALA A 7 -1.42 -29.26 -13.63
N GLN A 8 -1.51 -28.26 -12.75
CA GLN A 8 -2.14 -26.97 -13.03
C GLN A 8 -1.17 -26.05 -13.78
N ARG A 9 -1.67 -25.39 -14.83
CA ARG A 9 -0.91 -24.50 -15.72
C ARG A 9 -0.87 -23.08 -15.15
N PHE A 10 0.30 -22.59 -14.77
CA PHE A 10 0.55 -21.16 -14.54
C PHE A 10 0.98 -20.47 -15.85
N ARG A 11 0.39 -19.31 -16.11
CA ARG A 11 0.56 -18.53 -17.34
C ARG A 11 1.57 -17.40 -17.07
N ILE A 12 2.82 -17.59 -17.51
CA ILE A 12 3.86 -16.56 -17.49
C ILE A 12 3.73 -15.73 -18.77
N ARG A 13 3.52 -14.42 -18.66
CA ARG A 13 3.72 -13.48 -19.77
C ARG A 13 5.14 -12.91 -19.68
N ARG A 14 6.03 -13.37 -20.55
CA ARG A 14 7.16 -12.58 -21.07
C ARG A 14 7.09 -12.63 -22.59
N SER A 15 7.05 -11.45 -23.19
CA SER A 15 7.27 -11.22 -24.62
C SER A 15 7.78 -9.79 -24.73
N SER A 16 8.76 -9.42 -25.52
CA SER A 16 9.86 -10.12 -26.21
C SER A 16 10.52 -8.99 -27.00
N SER A 17 11.84 -8.88 -26.89
CA SER A 17 12.64 -8.11 -27.83
C SER A 17 12.62 -8.78 -29.22
N THR A 18 12.53 -7.97 -30.27
CA THR A 18 13.16 -8.19 -31.59
C THR A 18 13.24 -6.81 -32.24
N ALA A 19 14.42 -6.18 -32.27
CA ALA A 19 15.51 -6.37 -33.23
C ALA A 19 15.29 -5.58 -34.53
N ASN A 20 16.10 -4.53 -34.74
CA ASN A 20 16.94 -4.50 -35.95
C ASN A 20 18.18 -3.63 -35.76
N THR A 21 19.27 -4.14 -36.31
CA THR A 21 20.68 -3.73 -36.25
C THR A 21 21.03 -2.53 -37.12
N ALA A 22 21.97 -1.68 -36.66
CA ALA A 22 23.25 -1.40 -37.34
C ALA A 22 24.11 -0.35 -36.58
N ALA A 23 25.35 -0.76 -36.24
CA ALA A 23 26.64 -0.03 -36.16
C ALA A 23 26.67 1.43 -35.60
N ALA A 24 27.58 1.87 -34.72
CA ALA A 24 28.95 1.46 -34.39
C ALA A 24 29.35 2.05 -33.01
N ALA A 25 30.33 1.41 -32.36
CA ALA A 25 31.03 1.86 -31.13
C ALA A 25 32.10 2.95 -31.46
N PRO A 26 32.90 3.52 -30.52
CA PRO A 26 33.03 3.23 -29.08
C PRO A 26 33.14 4.45 -28.12
N SER A 27 33.21 4.10 -26.82
CA SER A 27 33.57 4.75 -25.54
C SER A 27 34.74 5.78 -25.55
N PRO A 28 35.19 6.42 -24.42
CA PRO A 28 34.87 6.21 -22.99
C PRO A 28 34.77 7.47 -22.06
N THR A 29 34.38 7.20 -20.81
CA THR A 29 34.64 7.81 -19.45
C THR A 29 35.91 8.69 -19.28
N PRO A 30 36.22 9.41 -18.15
CA PRO A 30 35.57 9.47 -16.80
C PRO A 30 35.71 10.78 -15.93
N LEU A 31 35.14 10.71 -14.69
CA LEU A 31 35.66 11.10 -13.34
C LEU A 31 36.07 12.56 -12.94
N GLN A 32 35.50 12.95 -11.77
CA GLN A 32 36.10 13.54 -10.54
C GLN A 32 36.23 15.07 -10.26
N ALA A 33 35.83 15.38 -9.02
CA ALA A 33 36.45 16.25 -7.99
C ALA A 33 36.08 17.76 -7.83
N ALA A 34 35.94 18.14 -6.55
CA ALA A 34 35.65 19.45 -5.93
C ALA A 34 36.84 20.45 -5.98
N PRO A 35 36.78 21.75 -5.54
CA PRO A 35 36.50 22.23 -4.16
C PRO A 35 35.85 23.65 -4.02
N ALA A 36 35.65 24.13 -2.77
CA ALA A 36 35.19 25.48 -2.32
C ALA A 36 36.32 26.57 -2.41
N PRO A 37 36.20 27.91 -2.09
CA PRO A 37 35.65 28.50 -0.82
C PRO A 37 35.16 30.01 -0.81
N THR A 38 34.87 30.55 0.41
CA THR A 38 34.85 31.98 0.91
C THR A 38 33.73 32.96 0.46
N SER A 39 33.24 33.98 1.20
CA SER A 39 33.25 34.49 2.60
C SER A 39 32.29 35.72 2.67
N GLY A 40 31.76 36.12 3.86
CA GLY A 40 31.26 37.48 4.11
C GLY A 40 29.92 37.66 4.88
N GLN A 41 30.00 38.00 6.17
CA GLN A 41 28.95 38.59 7.05
C GLN A 41 28.94 40.15 6.92
N PRO A 42 27.92 40.95 7.38
CA PRO A 42 27.27 40.87 8.71
C PRO A 42 25.79 41.35 8.91
N SER A 43 25.21 40.89 10.03
CA SER A 43 24.28 41.54 11.01
C SER A 43 22.99 42.29 10.59
N SER A 44 21.82 41.82 11.07
CA SER A 44 21.03 42.39 12.21
C SER A 44 19.57 41.87 12.25
N HIS A 45 18.88 42.05 13.37
CA HIS A 45 17.75 41.25 13.88
C HIS A 45 16.38 41.51 13.23
N GLY A 46 15.55 40.46 13.13
CA GLY A 46 14.09 40.58 12.97
C GLY A 46 13.35 39.27 12.64
N ALA A 47 12.68 38.69 13.64
CA ALA A 47 11.54 37.75 13.60
C ALA A 47 11.40 36.74 12.42
N ALA A 48 11.63 35.45 12.71
CA ALA A 48 11.36 34.35 11.78
C ALA A 48 9.88 33.91 11.82
N ILE A 49 9.18 34.10 10.70
CA ILE A 49 8.00 33.33 10.29
C ILE A 49 8.41 32.58 9.01
N ALA A 50 8.25 31.26 9.01
CA ALA A 50 8.65 30.37 7.93
C ALA A 50 7.79 30.58 6.66
N MET A 51 8.48 30.68 5.50
CA MET A 51 7.91 30.56 4.16
C MET A 51 7.91 29.09 3.70
N PRO A 52 6.94 28.66 2.88
CA PRO A 52 7.01 27.41 2.12
C PRO A 52 7.89 27.53 0.87
N SER A 53 8.39 26.38 0.43
CA SER A 53 9.35 26.16 -0.66
C SER A 53 8.90 26.70 -2.02
N ALA A 54 9.87 27.19 -2.80
CA ALA A 54 9.72 27.68 -4.16
C ALA A 54 9.32 26.57 -5.15
N VAL A 55 8.24 26.79 -5.89
CA VAL A 55 7.87 26.04 -7.09
C VAL A 55 8.49 26.75 -8.30
N SER A 56 9.33 26.03 -9.04
CA SER A 56 9.91 26.48 -10.30
C SER A 56 8.82 26.53 -11.37
N GLY A 57 8.34 27.72 -11.73
CA GLY A 57 7.35 27.93 -12.79
C GLY A 57 7.95 27.72 -14.18
N ALA A 58 7.39 26.80 -14.95
CA ALA A 58 7.60 26.75 -16.39
C ALA A 58 6.98 27.99 -17.03
N VAL A 59 7.78 28.79 -17.75
CA VAL A 59 7.28 29.94 -18.50
C VAL A 59 6.58 29.46 -19.77
N ASP A 60 5.30 29.78 -19.91
CA ASP A 60 4.51 29.45 -21.08
C ASP A 60 5.07 30.13 -22.34
N SER A 61 4.93 29.43 -23.47
CA SER A 61 5.47 29.89 -24.75
C SER A 61 4.79 31.21 -25.20
N PRO A 62 5.49 32.12 -25.90
CA PRO A 62 4.91 33.40 -26.36
C PRO A 62 3.62 33.26 -27.20
N ALA A 63 3.49 32.14 -27.91
CA ALA A 63 2.29 31.79 -28.68
C ALA A 63 1.08 31.44 -27.80
N THR A 64 1.29 30.89 -26.60
CA THR A 64 0.23 30.56 -25.65
C THR A 64 -0.29 31.82 -24.97
N VAL A 65 0.64 32.68 -24.52
CA VAL A 65 0.34 33.97 -23.85
C VAL A 65 -0.43 34.93 -24.77
N SER A 66 -0.03 35.03 -26.04
CA SER A 66 -0.78 35.83 -27.03
C SER A 66 -2.19 35.29 -27.28
N SER A 67 -2.34 33.96 -27.27
CA SER A 67 -3.62 33.29 -27.46
C SER A 67 -4.58 33.53 -26.29
N GLU A 68 -4.07 33.63 -25.06
CA GLU A 68 -4.85 33.92 -23.86
C GLU A 68 -5.25 35.40 -23.80
N ASN A 69 -4.33 36.32 -24.13
CA ASN A 69 -4.63 37.74 -24.25
C ASN A 69 -5.75 38.03 -25.26
N ASP A 70 -5.76 37.34 -26.41
CA ASP A 70 -6.83 37.45 -27.40
C ASP A 70 -8.19 36.96 -26.86
N ILE A 71 -8.19 35.88 -26.07
CA ILE A 71 -9.41 35.34 -25.46
C ILE A 71 -9.94 36.30 -24.39
N ASP A 72 -9.07 36.90 -23.60
CA ASP A 72 -9.44 37.87 -22.58
C ASP A 72 -9.96 39.18 -23.18
N ALA A 73 -9.39 39.64 -24.31
CA ALA A 73 -9.94 40.76 -25.07
C ALA A 73 -11.37 40.47 -25.56
N ILE A 74 -11.64 39.27 -26.09
CA ILE A 74 -12.99 38.88 -26.53
C ILE A 74 -13.95 38.72 -25.32
N ARG A 75 -13.45 38.35 -24.14
CA ARG A 75 -14.26 38.32 -22.91
C ARG A 75 -14.71 39.71 -22.49
N GLN A 76 -13.85 40.72 -22.66
CA GLN A 76 -14.15 42.12 -22.35
C GLN A 76 -15.16 42.76 -23.31
N GLU A 77 -15.34 42.20 -24.52
CA GLU A 77 -16.36 42.67 -25.48
C GLU A 77 -17.81 42.40 -25.04
N GLY A 78 -18.03 41.60 -23.97
CA GLY A 78 -19.36 41.44 -23.38
C GLY A 78 -20.37 40.67 -24.23
N LEU A 79 -19.91 39.66 -24.99
CA LEU A 79 -20.79 38.86 -25.86
C LEU A 79 -21.85 38.09 -25.05
N THR A 80 -23.08 38.12 -25.56
CA THR A 80 -24.18 37.37 -24.93
C THR A 80 -24.00 35.86 -25.11
N GLY A 81 -24.49 35.06 -24.16
CA GLY A 81 -24.42 33.59 -24.26
C GLY A 81 -25.09 33.00 -25.51
N ARG A 82 -26.03 33.73 -26.14
CA ARG A 82 -26.63 33.34 -27.43
C ARG A 82 -25.66 33.52 -28.60
N GLN A 83 -24.89 34.61 -28.62
CA GLN A 83 -23.87 34.89 -29.64
C GLN A 83 -22.73 33.89 -29.57
N LEU A 84 -22.27 33.54 -28.37
CA LEU A 84 -21.24 32.52 -28.15
C LEU A 84 -21.64 31.14 -28.72
N ARG A 85 -22.89 30.70 -28.47
CA ARG A 85 -23.41 29.45 -29.05
C ARG A 85 -23.55 29.50 -30.58
N MET A 86 -23.91 30.65 -31.13
CA MET A 86 -23.95 30.87 -32.59
C MET A 86 -22.54 30.77 -33.20
N ALA A 87 -21.56 31.43 -32.61
CA ALA A 87 -20.17 31.38 -33.05
C ALA A 87 -19.61 29.95 -33.01
N ARG A 88 -19.90 29.18 -31.95
CA ARG A 88 -19.54 27.74 -31.88
C ARG A 88 -20.15 26.95 -33.04
N ARG A 89 -21.44 27.17 -33.35
CA ARG A 89 -22.13 26.47 -34.45
C ARG A 89 -21.53 26.83 -35.81
N VAL A 90 -21.19 28.09 -36.03
CA VAL A 90 -20.54 28.55 -37.27
C VAL A 90 -19.12 27.99 -37.38
N ALA A 91 -18.36 27.96 -36.28
CA ALA A 91 -17.03 27.37 -36.24
C ALA A 91 -17.06 25.87 -36.58
N GLN A 92 -18.02 25.12 -36.02
CA GLN A 92 -18.20 23.70 -36.34
C GLN A 92 -18.59 23.49 -37.80
N LYS A 93 -19.44 24.36 -38.37
CA LYS A 93 -19.80 24.32 -39.80
C LYS A 93 -18.60 24.60 -40.72
N ASN A 94 -17.67 25.43 -40.28
CA ASN A 94 -16.40 25.70 -40.97
C ASN A 94 -15.29 24.69 -40.63
N GLY A 95 -15.62 23.58 -39.94
CA GLY A 95 -14.67 22.50 -39.64
C GLY A 95 -13.60 22.85 -38.60
N LEU A 96 -13.79 23.91 -37.82
CA LEU A 96 -12.83 24.34 -36.80
C LEU A 96 -12.99 23.52 -35.52
N ALA A 97 -11.91 22.91 -35.06
CA ALA A 97 -11.84 22.30 -33.73
C ALA A 97 -11.64 23.39 -32.67
N VAL A 98 -12.64 23.57 -31.79
CA VAL A 98 -12.66 24.65 -30.80
C VAL A 98 -12.71 24.08 -29.38
N THR A 99 -11.92 24.65 -28.46
CA THR A 99 -11.88 24.22 -27.05
C THR A 99 -12.83 24.99 -26.13
N SER A 100 -13.19 26.23 -26.47
CA SER A 100 -14.11 27.09 -25.69
C SER A 100 -14.93 28.01 -26.60
N ASP A 101 -16.08 28.51 -26.13
CA ASP A 101 -16.93 29.43 -26.90
C ASP A 101 -16.21 30.69 -27.37
N PHE A 102 -15.30 31.22 -26.54
CA PHE A 102 -14.49 32.39 -26.88
C PHE A 102 -13.37 32.05 -27.89
N ASP A 103 -12.83 30.82 -27.83
CA ASP A 103 -11.89 30.30 -28.85
C ASP A 103 -12.57 30.16 -30.22
N ALA A 104 -13.88 29.89 -30.26
CA ALA A 104 -14.65 29.83 -31.51
C ALA A 104 -14.61 31.18 -32.24
N VAL A 105 -14.86 32.26 -31.49
CA VAL A 105 -14.87 33.63 -32.02
C VAL A 105 -13.48 34.04 -32.48
N ARG A 106 -12.44 33.74 -31.68
CA ARG A 106 -11.04 34.00 -32.02
C ARG A 106 -10.64 33.34 -33.34
N LYS A 107 -10.89 32.03 -33.48
CA LYS A 107 -10.52 31.25 -34.67
C LYS A 107 -11.30 31.69 -35.92
N LEU A 108 -12.58 32.02 -35.78
CA LEU A 108 -13.39 32.55 -36.87
C LEU A 108 -12.89 33.92 -37.35
N ARG A 109 -12.58 34.84 -36.43
CA ARG A 109 -12.00 36.15 -36.76
C ARG A 109 -10.63 36.03 -37.40
N LYS A 110 -9.79 35.09 -36.94
CA LYS A 110 -8.48 34.80 -37.55
C LYS A 110 -8.60 34.26 -38.98
N GLN A 111 -9.72 33.63 -39.33
CA GLN A 111 -10.05 33.23 -40.70
C GLN A 111 -10.83 34.30 -41.49
N GLY A 112 -11.02 35.50 -40.93
CA GLY A 112 -11.74 36.59 -41.57
C GLY A 112 -13.25 36.37 -41.67
N VAL A 113 -13.81 35.38 -40.96
CA VAL A 113 -15.23 35.05 -40.96
C VAL A 113 -15.88 35.68 -39.73
N ASP A 114 -16.80 36.61 -39.93
CA ASP A 114 -17.55 37.22 -38.83
C ASP A 114 -18.76 36.33 -38.44
N PRO A 115 -18.78 35.73 -37.23
CA PRO A 115 -19.88 34.88 -36.78
C PRO A 115 -21.23 35.60 -36.65
N PHE A 116 -21.25 36.94 -36.69
CA PHE A 116 -22.44 37.74 -36.43
C PHE A 116 -22.98 38.50 -37.64
N GLN A 117 -22.28 38.43 -38.78
CA GLN A 117 -22.81 38.97 -40.02
C GLN A 117 -24.01 38.14 -40.48
N ARG A 118 -25.17 38.80 -40.58
CA ARG A 118 -26.37 38.21 -41.17
C ARG A 118 -26.06 37.93 -42.64
N ALA A 119 -25.93 36.66 -43.00
CA ALA A 119 -25.98 36.26 -44.40
C ALA A 119 -27.33 36.74 -44.97
N ASN A 120 -27.28 37.74 -45.86
CA ASN A 120 -28.40 38.12 -46.70
C ASN A 120 -28.83 36.88 -47.48
N VAL A 121 -30.01 36.36 -47.14
CA VAL A 121 -30.68 35.27 -47.82
C VAL A 121 -31.21 35.83 -49.14
N LEU A 122 -30.41 35.78 -50.20
CA LEU A 122 -30.88 36.00 -51.57
C LEU A 122 -29.91 35.38 -52.59
N ASP A 123 -29.82 34.05 -52.61
CA ASP A 123 -29.39 33.32 -53.81
C ASP A 123 -29.79 31.85 -53.70
N LEU A 124 -30.84 31.46 -54.44
CA LEU A 124 -30.97 30.19 -55.17
C LEU A 124 -32.44 30.03 -55.64
N VAL A 125 -32.77 30.82 -56.66
CA VAL A 125 -33.94 30.64 -57.53
C VAL A 125 -33.40 29.96 -58.79
N THR A 126 -33.73 28.70 -59.08
CA THR A 126 -34.70 28.31 -60.13
C THR A 126 -34.71 26.77 -60.22
N PRO A 127 -35.85 26.17 -60.60
CA PRO A 127 -35.80 25.08 -61.56
C PRO A 127 -36.42 25.55 -62.88
N ASN A 128 -35.66 25.35 -63.94
CA ASN A 128 -36.05 25.54 -65.33
C ASN A 128 -36.77 24.27 -65.81
N ASP A 129 -37.85 24.44 -66.56
CA ASP A 129 -38.56 23.36 -67.25
C ASP A 129 -37.69 22.76 -68.36
N GLY A 130 -37.67 21.42 -68.46
CA GLY A 130 -37.15 20.75 -69.64
C GLY A 130 -36.53 19.38 -69.39
N GLN A 131 -37.33 18.37 -69.08
CA GLN A 131 -37.18 17.02 -69.67
C GLN A 131 -38.41 16.16 -69.38
N THR A 132 -39.29 16.17 -70.38
CA THR A 132 -40.33 15.18 -70.62
C THR A 132 -39.78 13.76 -70.80
N LYS A 133 -40.57 12.80 -70.29
CA LYS A 133 -40.85 11.47 -70.88
C LYS A 133 -39.71 10.45 -70.86
N LEU A 134 -39.74 9.56 -69.87
CA LEU A 134 -39.62 8.12 -70.13
C LEU A 134 -40.54 7.33 -69.19
N ALA A 135 -41.30 6.44 -69.82
CA ALA A 135 -41.96 5.25 -69.26
C ALA A 135 -43.18 5.46 -68.35
N ALA A 136 -44.30 5.78 -68.99
CA ALA A 136 -45.53 5.05 -68.72
C ALA A 136 -45.35 3.57 -69.09
N GLY A 137 -45.87 2.68 -68.26
CA GLY A 137 -46.08 1.28 -68.62
C GLY A 137 -45.35 0.30 -67.72
N GLN A 138 -46.01 -0.15 -66.66
CA GLN A 138 -46.48 -1.54 -66.60
C GLN A 138 -47.34 -1.75 -65.36
N MET A 139 -48.52 -2.28 -65.65
CA MET A 139 -49.53 -2.72 -64.69
C MET A 139 -49.10 -4.03 -64.01
N GLN A 140 -49.96 -4.46 -63.07
CA GLN A 140 -50.18 -5.85 -62.61
C GLN A 140 -49.22 -6.29 -61.48
N ALA A 141 -49.66 -6.89 -60.38
CA ALA A 141 -50.92 -7.55 -60.05
C ALA A 141 -51.05 -7.73 -58.52
N ALA A 142 -52.25 -8.17 -58.11
CA ALA A 142 -52.71 -8.60 -56.77
C ALA A 142 -53.30 -7.44 -55.94
N THR A 143 -54.63 -7.32 -55.78
CA THR A 143 -55.55 -8.38 -55.39
C THR A 143 -56.97 -8.10 -55.90
N ALA A 144 -57.56 -9.13 -56.49
CA ALA A 144 -58.96 -9.20 -56.86
C ALA A 144 -59.78 -9.81 -55.72
N LYS A 145 -60.96 -9.26 -55.44
CA LYS A 145 -62.22 -9.97 -55.13
C LYS A 145 -63.41 -9.00 -55.27
N MET A 146 -64.41 -9.46 -56.03
CA MET A 146 -65.61 -8.80 -56.61
C MET A 146 -66.67 -8.44 -55.53
N SER A 147 -67.34 -7.26 -55.54
CA SER A 147 -68.57 -6.77 -56.28
C SER A 147 -69.92 -7.27 -55.69
N PRO A 148 -71.10 -6.64 -55.97
CA PRO A 148 -71.45 -5.25 -56.35
C PRO A 148 -72.73 -4.70 -55.65
N GLU A 149 -72.94 -3.38 -55.61
CA GLU A 149 -74.24 -2.82 -56.03
C GLU A 149 -74.20 -1.29 -56.28
N GLN A 150 -74.83 -0.92 -57.40
CA GLN A 150 -75.38 0.38 -57.75
C GLN A 150 -74.40 1.47 -58.23
N ALA A 151 -74.17 1.37 -59.53
CA ALA A 151 -73.70 2.41 -60.42
C ALA A 151 -74.62 3.64 -60.41
N LYS A 152 -74.02 4.82 -60.23
CA LYS A 152 -74.51 6.05 -60.85
C LYS A 152 -73.34 6.89 -61.31
N VAL A 153 -73.12 6.84 -62.61
CA VAL A 153 -72.25 7.71 -63.40
C VAL A 153 -72.85 9.12 -63.37
N GLN A 154 -72.09 10.11 -62.88
CA GLN A 154 -72.39 11.53 -63.10
C GLN A 154 -71.10 12.26 -63.50
N LEU A 155 -71.19 12.90 -64.67
CA LEU A 155 -70.18 13.73 -65.31
C LEU A 155 -69.82 14.94 -64.44
N PRO A 156 -68.59 15.50 -64.56
CA PRO A 156 -68.17 16.67 -63.80
C PRO A 156 -68.91 17.93 -64.28
N GLN A 157 -69.72 18.52 -63.39
CA GLN A 157 -70.27 19.86 -63.61
C GLN A 157 -69.20 20.91 -63.30
N THR A 158 -69.04 21.83 -64.25
CA THR A 158 -68.25 23.04 -64.16
C THR A 158 -68.83 23.98 -63.10
N VAL A 159 -68.19 24.07 -61.95
CA VAL A 159 -68.55 25.08 -60.93
C VAL A 159 -68.00 26.43 -61.39
N GLN A 160 -68.91 27.32 -61.78
CA GLN A 160 -68.60 28.73 -62.04
C GLN A 160 -68.10 29.40 -60.76
N ARG A 161 -66.86 29.91 -60.81
CA ARG A 161 -66.24 30.71 -59.74
C ARG A 161 -66.97 32.05 -59.64
N LYS A 162 -67.95 32.16 -58.75
CA LYS A 162 -68.58 33.43 -58.41
C LYS A 162 -67.64 34.21 -57.49
N GLN A 163 -67.05 35.26 -58.04
CA GLN A 163 -66.20 36.22 -57.35
C GLN A 163 -67.07 37.07 -56.42
N THR A 164 -67.31 36.60 -55.19
CA THR A 164 -68.04 37.37 -54.17
C THR A 164 -67.09 38.34 -53.49
N LEU A 165 -67.22 39.61 -53.86
CA LEU A 165 -66.72 40.76 -53.11
C LEU A 165 -67.29 40.73 -51.67
N PRO A 166 -66.54 41.15 -50.64
CA PRO A 166 -67.01 41.11 -49.27
C PRO A 166 -68.18 42.09 -49.06
N SER A 167 -69.30 41.56 -48.56
CA SER A 167 -70.47 42.36 -48.19
C SER A 167 -70.23 43.12 -46.88
N THR A 168 -70.40 44.43 -46.92
CA THR A 168 -70.49 45.32 -45.74
C THR A 168 -71.87 45.22 -45.10
N LYS A 169 -72.14 44.12 -44.40
CA LYS A 169 -73.24 44.04 -43.42
C LYS A 169 -72.74 43.31 -42.19
N VAL A 170 -72.26 44.09 -41.21
CA VAL A 170 -72.01 43.63 -39.85
C VAL A 170 -73.38 43.46 -39.19
N GLY A 171 -73.92 42.25 -39.24
CA GLY A 171 -75.04 41.82 -38.40
C GLY A 171 -74.51 41.45 -37.02
N ALA A 172 -75.16 41.96 -35.98
CA ALA A 172 -74.69 42.07 -34.61
C ALA A 172 -74.68 40.77 -33.77
N ASP A 173 -74.52 39.59 -34.38
CA ASP A 173 -74.60 38.31 -33.63
C ASP A 173 -73.49 37.29 -33.99
N ASP A 174 -72.41 37.67 -34.66
CA ASP A 174 -71.32 36.72 -34.93
C ASP A 174 -69.91 37.36 -34.92
N ASN A 175 -69.45 37.74 -33.74
CA ASN A 175 -68.07 38.18 -33.51
C ASN A 175 -67.12 36.99 -33.70
N THR A 176 -66.47 36.92 -34.87
CA THR A 176 -65.38 35.95 -35.15
C THR A 176 -64.22 36.05 -34.17
N ALA A 177 -64.01 37.21 -33.54
CA ALA A 177 -63.04 37.42 -32.46
C ALA A 177 -63.44 36.70 -31.16
N ASP A 178 -64.73 36.70 -30.78
CA ASP A 178 -65.22 36.03 -29.57
C ASP A 178 -65.22 34.50 -29.73
N ARG A 179 -65.50 33.99 -30.94
CA ARG A 179 -65.33 32.56 -31.26
C ARG A 179 -63.86 32.12 -31.17
N ARG A 180 -62.93 32.86 -31.77
CA ARG A 180 -61.48 32.59 -31.66
C ARG A 180 -60.99 32.69 -30.22
N ALA A 181 -61.44 33.69 -29.45
CA ALA A 181 -61.10 33.81 -28.03
C ALA A 181 -61.66 32.65 -27.19
N GLY A 182 -62.88 32.20 -27.47
CA GLY A 182 -63.49 31.02 -26.88
C GLY A 182 -62.76 29.71 -27.23
N GLU A 183 -62.33 29.56 -28.48
CA GLU A 183 -61.53 28.42 -28.96
C GLU A 183 -60.12 28.40 -28.35
N ILE A 184 -59.44 29.54 -28.31
CA ILE A 184 -58.13 29.68 -27.66
C ILE A 184 -58.26 29.35 -26.16
N ARG A 185 -59.31 29.82 -25.49
CA ARG A 185 -59.57 29.51 -24.08
C ARG A 185 -59.89 28.04 -23.85
N ARG A 186 -60.58 27.37 -24.79
CA ARG A 186 -60.82 25.91 -24.76
C ARG A 186 -59.52 25.12 -24.96
N ILE A 187 -58.69 25.49 -25.93
CA ILE A 187 -57.38 24.89 -26.19
C ILE A 187 -56.46 25.07 -24.97
N GLN A 188 -56.39 26.28 -24.38
CA GLN A 188 -55.62 26.53 -23.16
C GLN A 188 -56.15 25.70 -21.97
N LYS A 189 -57.47 25.60 -21.79
CA LYS A 189 -58.08 24.79 -20.74
C LYS A 189 -57.79 23.30 -20.94
N ASP A 190 -57.77 22.81 -22.17
CA ASP A 190 -57.44 21.42 -22.49
C ASP A 190 -55.94 21.11 -22.33
N ILE A 191 -55.05 22.03 -22.74
CA ILE A 191 -53.61 21.93 -22.48
C ILE A 191 -53.35 21.91 -20.97
N ALA A 192 -54.00 22.80 -20.20
CA ALA A 192 -53.90 22.84 -18.75
C ALA A 192 -54.44 21.54 -18.12
N ARG A 193 -55.55 20.97 -18.63
CA ARG A 193 -56.13 19.72 -18.12
C ARG A 193 -55.24 18.51 -18.42
N ARG A 194 -54.63 18.44 -19.60
CA ARG A 194 -53.64 17.39 -19.96
C ARG A 194 -52.37 17.51 -19.13
N ARG A 195 -51.85 18.73 -18.96
CA ARG A 195 -50.68 19.00 -18.11
C ARG A 195 -50.93 18.63 -16.66
N ARG A 196 -52.11 18.98 -16.11
CA ARG A 196 -52.51 18.57 -14.75
C ARG A 196 -52.61 17.06 -14.60
N ARG A 197 -53.20 16.34 -15.57
CA ARG A 197 -53.26 14.88 -15.55
C ARG A 197 -51.86 14.24 -15.62
N ASN A 198 -50.98 14.75 -16.48
CA ASN A 198 -49.62 14.23 -16.61
C ASN A 198 -48.77 14.50 -15.36
N ILE A 199 -48.90 15.70 -14.76
CA ILE A 199 -48.24 16.03 -13.49
C ILE A 199 -48.83 15.19 -12.36
N ALA A 200 -50.14 14.99 -12.30
CA ALA A 200 -50.76 14.12 -11.30
C ALA A 200 -50.32 12.65 -11.45
N ALA A 201 -50.19 12.15 -12.68
CA ALA A 201 -49.67 10.82 -12.95
C ALA A 201 -48.17 10.68 -12.58
N LEU A 202 -47.36 11.71 -12.83
CA LEU A 202 -45.97 11.77 -12.41
C LEU A 202 -45.85 11.81 -10.88
N MET A 203 -46.62 12.67 -10.22
CA MET A 203 -46.67 12.77 -8.76
C MET A 203 -47.17 11.48 -8.12
N GLY A 204 -48.16 10.81 -8.71
CA GLY A 204 -48.64 9.50 -8.24
C GLY A 204 -47.55 8.42 -8.32
N ARG A 205 -46.80 8.38 -9.43
CA ARG A 205 -45.65 7.46 -9.58
C ARG A 205 -44.53 7.79 -8.59
N LEU A 206 -44.18 9.07 -8.44
CA LEU A 206 -43.17 9.52 -7.49
C LEU A 206 -43.60 9.24 -6.04
N ALA A 207 -44.88 9.46 -5.72
CA ALA A 207 -45.45 9.13 -4.43
C ALA A 207 -45.31 7.63 -4.12
N MET A 208 -45.62 6.77 -5.07
CA MET A 208 -45.59 5.32 -4.86
C MET A 208 -44.16 4.73 -4.85
N PHE A 209 -43.26 5.20 -5.72
CA PHE A 209 -41.93 4.61 -5.87
C PHE A 209 -40.83 5.32 -5.08
N VAL A 210 -41.06 6.55 -4.65
CA VAL A 210 -40.06 7.33 -3.89
C VAL A 210 -40.59 7.68 -2.52
N PHE A 211 -41.69 8.44 -2.41
CA PHE A 211 -42.15 8.91 -1.10
C PHE A 211 -42.64 7.78 -0.20
N LEU A 212 -43.40 6.81 -0.70
CA LEU A 212 -43.91 5.70 0.09
C LEU A 212 -42.79 4.86 0.72
N PRO A 213 -41.80 4.34 -0.03
CA PRO A 213 -40.70 3.60 0.59
C PRO A 213 -39.79 4.50 1.47
N THR A 214 -39.68 5.80 1.16
CA THR A 214 -38.98 6.77 2.04
C THR A 214 -39.71 6.95 3.37
N ILE A 215 -41.04 7.11 3.36
CA ILE A 215 -41.84 7.24 4.57
C ILE A 215 -41.79 5.95 5.38
N ALA A 216 -41.82 4.78 4.72
CA ALA A 216 -41.64 3.49 5.39
C ALA A 216 -40.26 3.39 6.07
N ALA A 217 -39.19 3.80 5.37
CA ALA A 217 -37.84 3.85 5.95
C ALA A 217 -37.73 4.86 7.11
N GLY A 218 -38.34 6.04 6.97
CA GLY A 218 -38.40 7.03 8.04
C GLY A 218 -39.17 6.50 9.26
N TYR A 219 -40.32 5.87 9.05
CA TYR A 219 -41.08 5.23 10.12
C TYR A 219 -40.24 4.18 10.85
N TYR A 220 -39.49 3.36 10.12
CA TYR A 220 -38.56 2.40 10.70
C TYR A 220 -37.49 3.09 11.57
N PHE A 221 -36.74 4.06 11.03
CA PHE A 221 -35.63 4.67 11.76
C PHE A 221 -36.07 5.55 12.95
N TYR A 222 -37.27 6.10 12.93
CA TYR A 222 -37.78 6.95 14.03
C TYR A 222 -38.57 6.19 15.09
N VAL A 223 -39.21 5.07 14.76
CA VAL A 223 -40.17 4.39 15.65
C VAL A 223 -39.78 2.96 15.99
N ILE A 224 -39.16 2.22 15.06
CA ILE A 224 -38.87 0.79 15.24
C ILE A 224 -37.41 0.56 15.62
N ALA A 225 -36.49 1.26 14.98
CA ALA A 225 -35.06 1.01 15.12
C ALA A 225 -34.58 1.27 16.57
N THR A 226 -33.87 0.31 17.13
CA THR A 226 -33.31 0.40 18.48
C THR A 226 -32.23 1.50 18.53
N PRO A 227 -32.26 2.39 19.54
CA PRO A 227 -31.19 3.35 19.76
C PRO A 227 -29.90 2.62 20.15
N MET A 228 -28.79 2.96 19.52
CA MET A 228 -27.47 2.41 19.80
C MET A 228 -26.52 3.53 20.23
N TYR A 229 -25.73 3.24 21.26
CA TYR A 229 -24.83 4.16 21.94
C TYR A 229 -23.38 3.81 21.59
N GLY A 230 -22.66 4.77 21.00
CA GLY A 230 -21.26 4.61 20.63
C GLY A 230 -20.33 5.24 21.67
N THR A 231 -19.60 4.42 22.43
CA THR A 231 -18.54 4.87 23.34
C THR A 231 -17.24 5.05 22.56
N HIS A 232 -16.68 6.25 22.59
CA HIS A 232 -15.41 6.56 21.94
C HIS A 232 -14.26 6.56 22.96
N SER A 233 -13.13 5.97 22.58
CA SER A 233 -11.88 6.04 23.34
C SER A 233 -10.69 6.27 22.42
N GLN A 234 -9.64 6.88 22.99
CA GLN A 234 -8.39 7.13 22.28
C GLN A 234 -7.23 6.72 23.16
N MET A 235 -6.30 5.96 22.60
CA MET A 235 -5.16 5.42 23.32
C MET A 235 -3.88 5.54 22.48
N VAL A 236 -2.74 5.66 23.16
CA VAL A 236 -1.41 5.68 22.56
C VAL A 236 -0.59 4.57 23.17
N ILE A 237 0.12 3.85 22.32
CA ILE A 237 1.13 2.91 22.77
C ILE A 237 2.43 3.70 22.99
N LYS A 238 2.90 3.73 24.23
CA LYS A 238 4.16 4.37 24.58
C LYS A 238 5.22 3.31 24.83
N GLN A 239 6.33 3.45 24.13
CA GLN A 239 7.55 2.74 24.47
C GLN A 239 8.32 3.57 25.50
N ALA A 240 8.83 2.95 26.57
CA ALA A 240 9.73 3.66 27.46
C ALA A 240 11.05 3.94 26.71
N GLU A 241 11.42 5.21 26.69
CA GLU A 241 12.57 5.69 25.92
C GLU A 241 13.86 5.01 26.41
N SER A 242 14.57 4.35 25.49
CA SER A 242 15.86 3.72 25.77
C SER A 242 16.92 4.80 25.92
N SER A 243 17.05 5.38 27.11
CA SER A 243 18.04 6.42 27.42
C SER A 243 19.51 5.95 27.38
N GLY A 244 19.80 4.80 26.76
CA GLY A 244 21.10 4.14 26.83
C GLY A 244 21.32 3.19 25.66
N GLY A 245 21.72 3.73 24.52
CA GLY A 245 22.13 2.93 23.37
C GLY A 245 22.64 3.82 22.26
N GLY A 246 23.87 4.32 22.37
CA GLY A 246 24.51 5.19 21.38
C GLY A 246 24.87 4.49 20.06
N GLY A 247 23.94 3.77 19.44
CA GLY A 247 24.10 3.06 18.17
C GLY A 247 23.03 3.43 17.14
N LEU A 248 23.31 3.14 15.88
CA LEU A 248 22.40 3.34 14.73
C LEU A 248 20.99 2.73 14.92
N GLY A 249 20.83 1.71 15.78
CA GLY A 249 19.54 1.11 16.11
C GLY A 249 18.64 1.98 17.00
N SER A 250 19.22 2.85 17.84
CA SER A 250 18.45 3.81 18.66
C SER A 250 17.80 4.89 17.80
N LEU A 251 18.41 5.24 16.66
CA LEU A 251 17.82 6.17 15.69
C LEU A 251 16.53 5.61 15.07
N PHE A 252 16.38 4.29 14.95
CA PHE A 252 15.18 3.65 14.41
C PHE A 252 14.10 3.38 15.49
N GLN A 253 14.49 3.08 16.73
CA GLN A 253 13.52 2.88 17.83
C GLN A 253 12.74 4.15 18.19
N GLY A 254 13.33 5.34 18.03
CA GLY A 254 12.63 6.62 18.20
C GLY A 254 11.81 7.07 16.98
N THR A 255 11.84 6.34 15.87
CA THR A 255 11.06 6.70 14.67
C THR A 255 9.66 6.09 14.73
N GLY A 256 8.65 6.85 14.29
CA GLY A 256 7.24 6.43 14.28
C GLY A 256 6.90 5.14 13.50
N LEU A 257 7.90 4.49 12.88
CA LEU A 257 7.75 3.21 12.19
C LEU A 257 7.70 2.02 13.15
N ALA A 258 8.39 2.07 14.30
CA ALA A 258 8.36 1.00 15.30
C ALA A 258 7.05 1.02 16.11
N THR A 259 6.56 2.21 16.49
CA THR A 259 5.25 2.36 17.15
C THR A 259 4.07 1.97 16.25
N GLN A 260 4.25 2.02 14.93
CA GLN A 260 3.24 1.60 13.96
C GLN A 260 3.01 0.08 13.96
N THR A 261 4.05 -0.74 14.13
CA THR A 261 3.90 -2.21 14.16
C THR A 261 3.16 -2.68 15.41
N ASP A 262 3.44 -2.04 16.55
CA ASP A 262 2.81 -2.39 17.83
C ASP A 262 1.33 -2.00 17.84
N SER A 263 1.00 -0.82 17.31
CA SER A 263 -0.40 -0.34 17.21
C SER A 263 -1.25 -1.23 16.30
N THR A 264 -0.67 -1.72 15.21
CA THR A 264 -1.35 -2.66 14.30
C THR A 264 -1.56 -4.03 14.96
N THR A 265 -0.62 -4.46 15.81
CA THR A 265 -0.73 -5.73 16.54
C THR A 265 -1.87 -5.67 17.56
N VAL A 266 -1.97 -4.58 18.31
CA VAL A 266 -3.08 -4.35 19.26
C VAL A 266 -4.42 -4.27 18.54
N GLN A 267 -4.50 -3.52 17.44
CA GLN A 267 -5.70 -3.45 16.61
C GLN A 267 -6.14 -4.85 16.13
N SER A 268 -5.21 -5.67 15.66
CA SER A 268 -5.54 -7.00 15.14
C SER A 268 -5.95 -7.97 16.26
N TYR A 269 -5.41 -7.81 17.47
CA TYR A 269 -5.85 -8.56 18.64
C TYR A 269 -7.26 -8.16 19.08
N MET A 270 -7.53 -6.86 19.23
CA MET A 270 -8.84 -6.38 19.68
C MET A 270 -9.98 -6.69 18.70
N THR A 271 -9.66 -6.82 17.41
CA THR A 271 -10.62 -7.26 16.37
C THR A 271 -10.60 -8.77 16.14
N SER A 272 -9.84 -9.54 16.94
CA SER A 272 -9.72 -10.99 16.77
C SER A 272 -10.89 -11.76 17.36
N LEU A 273 -11.06 -13.00 16.88
CA LEU A 273 -12.02 -13.95 17.44
C LEU A 273 -11.72 -14.27 18.92
N GLU A 274 -10.46 -14.22 19.34
CA GLU A 274 -10.05 -14.47 20.73
C GLU A 274 -10.58 -13.37 21.67
N ALA A 275 -10.41 -12.10 21.27
CA ALA A 275 -10.97 -10.97 22.02
C ALA A 275 -12.50 -11.04 22.10
N PHE A 276 -13.17 -11.43 21.01
CA PHE A 276 -14.62 -11.67 21.01
C PHE A 276 -15.03 -12.79 21.97
N ILE A 277 -14.41 -13.97 21.90
CA ILE A 277 -14.76 -15.11 22.77
C ILE A 277 -14.60 -14.72 24.25
N ARG A 278 -13.55 -13.96 24.57
CA ARG A 278 -13.30 -13.49 25.92
C ARG A 278 -14.33 -12.45 26.37
N LEU A 279 -14.64 -11.47 25.51
CA LEU A 279 -15.66 -10.47 25.79
C LEU A 279 -17.04 -11.10 25.98
N ASP A 280 -17.37 -12.10 25.16
CA ASP A 280 -18.61 -12.85 25.26
C ASP A 280 -18.71 -13.64 26.57
N ALA A 281 -17.62 -14.33 26.94
CA ALA A 281 -17.57 -15.14 28.17
C ALA A 281 -17.60 -14.30 29.45
N GLU A 282 -16.93 -13.15 29.49
CA GLU A 282 -16.81 -12.31 30.69
C GLU A 282 -17.94 -11.29 30.82
N HIS A 283 -18.42 -10.71 29.70
CA HIS A 283 -19.36 -9.58 29.71
C HIS A 283 -20.69 -9.84 28.97
N GLY A 284 -20.87 -11.02 28.36
CA GLY A 284 -22.13 -11.44 27.75
C GLY A 284 -22.47 -10.69 26.47
N PHE A 285 -21.51 -10.54 25.55
CA PHE A 285 -21.72 -9.81 24.28
C PHE A 285 -22.88 -10.39 23.45
N THR A 286 -22.90 -11.71 23.23
CA THR A 286 -23.94 -12.39 22.44
C THR A 286 -25.31 -12.26 23.11
N GLU A 287 -25.35 -12.38 24.44
CA GLU A 287 -26.58 -12.22 25.23
C GLU A 287 -27.16 -10.82 25.03
N HIS A 288 -26.33 -9.78 25.17
CA HIS A 288 -26.71 -8.38 24.96
C HIS A 288 -27.32 -8.13 23.58
N PHE A 289 -26.72 -8.67 22.51
CA PHE A 289 -27.22 -8.49 21.15
C PHE A 289 -28.38 -9.42 20.76
N SER A 290 -28.66 -10.44 21.58
CA SER A 290 -29.80 -11.33 21.44
C SER A 290 -31.04 -10.85 22.20
N ASP A 291 -30.93 -9.75 22.95
CA ASP A 291 -31.99 -9.21 23.79
C ASP A 291 -33.27 -8.92 22.96
N PRO A 292 -34.46 -9.39 23.38
CA PRO A 292 -35.71 -9.12 22.72
C PRO A 292 -36.07 -7.63 22.56
N ASP A 293 -35.50 -6.73 23.37
CA ASP A 293 -35.69 -5.27 23.25
C ASP A 293 -34.97 -4.67 22.03
N ILE A 294 -34.03 -5.41 21.42
CA ILE A 294 -33.43 -5.05 20.14
C ILE A 294 -34.39 -5.42 19.01
N ASP A 295 -34.53 -4.52 18.03
CA ASP A 295 -35.34 -4.73 16.83
C ASP A 295 -34.94 -6.02 16.11
N SER A 296 -35.94 -6.80 15.73
CA SER A 296 -35.87 -7.99 14.88
C SER A 296 -34.88 -7.95 13.70
N ILE A 297 -34.63 -6.78 13.10
CA ILE A 297 -33.69 -6.66 11.97
C ILE A 297 -32.23 -6.63 12.45
N GLN A 298 -31.96 -5.98 13.58
CA GLN A 298 -30.60 -5.83 14.14
C GLN A 298 -30.26 -6.91 15.18
N ARG A 299 -31.28 -7.53 15.78
CA ARG A 299 -31.14 -8.51 16.84
C ARG A 299 -30.47 -9.78 16.31
N LEU A 300 -29.54 -10.29 17.10
CA LEU A 300 -28.93 -11.59 16.86
C LEU A 300 -29.94 -12.69 17.18
N ALA A 301 -30.08 -13.67 16.28
CA ALA A 301 -30.97 -14.79 16.51
C ALA A 301 -30.55 -15.59 17.75
N SER A 302 -31.51 -16.10 18.53
CA SER A 302 -31.22 -16.85 19.77
C SER A 302 -30.46 -18.16 19.53
N ASP A 303 -30.52 -18.68 18.31
CA ASP A 303 -29.81 -19.88 17.84
C ASP A 303 -28.65 -19.53 16.87
N ALA A 304 -28.22 -18.27 16.84
CA ALA A 304 -27.15 -17.82 15.97
C ALA A 304 -25.85 -18.58 16.22
N SER A 305 -25.10 -18.85 15.15
CA SER A 305 -23.78 -19.45 15.29
C SER A 305 -22.80 -18.45 15.91
N ARG A 306 -21.70 -18.96 16.49
CA ARG A 306 -20.63 -18.12 17.00
C ARG A 306 -20.04 -17.19 15.93
N ASP A 307 -19.99 -17.66 14.68
CA ASP A 307 -19.47 -16.87 13.57
C ASP A 307 -20.41 -15.70 13.23
N ASP A 308 -21.73 -15.88 13.38
CA ASP A 308 -22.71 -14.81 13.22
C ASP A 308 -22.57 -13.76 14.34
N ALA A 309 -22.40 -14.21 15.59
CA ALA A 309 -22.15 -13.32 16.72
C ALA A 309 -20.84 -12.52 16.55
N TYR A 310 -19.80 -13.17 16.02
CA TYR A 310 -18.53 -12.51 15.69
C TYR A 310 -18.67 -11.49 14.55
N ASN A 311 -19.50 -11.75 13.54
CA ASN A 311 -19.81 -10.75 12.52
C ASN A 311 -20.52 -9.52 13.11
N VAL A 312 -21.42 -9.73 14.08
CA VAL A 312 -22.04 -8.62 14.84
C VAL A 312 -20.98 -7.85 15.62
N PHE A 313 -20.06 -8.54 16.29
CA PHE A 313 -18.92 -7.93 16.98
C PHE A 313 -18.10 -7.01 16.07
N LEU A 314 -17.70 -7.49 14.88
CA LEU A 314 -16.93 -6.68 13.92
C LEU A 314 -17.67 -5.45 13.38
N ASN A 315 -19.01 -5.50 13.33
CA ASN A 315 -19.81 -4.36 12.88
C ASN A 315 -19.97 -3.28 13.98
N HIS A 316 -19.95 -3.68 15.24
CA HIS A 316 -20.21 -2.81 16.39
C HIS A 316 -18.93 -2.32 17.10
N ILE A 317 -17.79 -2.94 16.85
CA ILE A 317 -16.49 -2.53 17.41
C ILE A 317 -15.60 -2.08 16.27
N GLN A 318 -15.39 -0.77 16.17
CA GLN A 318 -14.60 -0.14 15.14
C GLN A 318 -13.31 0.39 15.74
N ILE A 319 -12.17 -0.14 15.27
CA ILE A 319 -10.85 0.23 15.77
C ILE A 319 -9.99 0.67 14.60
N GLY A 320 -9.48 1.90 14.66
CA GLY A 320 -8.64 2.50 13.63
C GLY A 320 -7.37 3.10 14.21
N TYR A 321 -6.23 2.80 13.58
CA TYR A 321 -4.96 3.43 13.88
C TYR A 321 -4.71 4.62 12.94
N ASP A 322 -4.41 5.79 13.51
CA ASP A 322 -3.99 6.96 12.75
C ASP A 322 -2.45 7.06 12.77
N PRO A 323 -1.74 6.75 11.66
CA PRO A 323 -0.29 6.78 11.61
C PRO A 323 0.29 8.20 11.69
N THR A 324 -0.52 9.24 11.48
CA THR A 324 -0.07 10.63 11.52
C THR A 324 -0.03 11.15 12.95
N GLU A 325 -1.07 10.84 13.73
CA GLU A 325 -1.21 11.28 15.12
C GLU A 325 -0.67 10.24 16.13
N GLY A 326 -0.52 8.98 15.72
CA GLY A 326 -0.08 7.87 16.59
C GLY A 326 -1.15 7.39 17.58
N PHE A 327 -2.40 7.82 17.43
CA PHE A 327 -3.52 7.38 18.27
C PHE A 327 -4.20 6.15 17.67
N LEU A 328 -4.55 5.21 18.54
CA LEU A 328 -5.56 4.19 18.27
C LEU A 328 -6.92 4.74 18.72
N LYS A 329 -7.83 4.91 17.77
CA LYS A 329 -9.20 5.38 17.98
C LYS A 329 -10.11 4.15 18.00
N MET A 330 -10.90 4.00 19.05
CA MET A 330 -11.86 2.91 19.17
C MET A 330 -13.26 3.48 19.41
N GLU A 331 -14.24 2.90 18.73
CA GLU A 331 -15.66 3.11 18.94
C GLU A 331 -16.32 1.76 19.21
N VAL A 332 -17.02 1.66 20.34
CA VAL A 332 -17.79 0.47 20.72
C VAL A 332 -19.25 0.84 20.80
N ILE A 333 -20.07 0.16 19.99
CA ILE A 333 -21.49 0.44 19.82
C ILE A 333 -22.28 -0.64 20.57
N ALA A 334 -23.21 -0.24 21.44
CA ALA A 334 -24.14 -1.17 22.10
C ALA A 334 -25.53 -0.55 22.29
N ALA A 335 -26.55 -1.38 22.46
CA ALA A 335 -27.92 -0.92 22.74
C ALA A 335 -28.11 -0.21 24.09
N ASP A 336 -27.21 -0.43 25.05
CA ASP A 336 -27.20 0.23 26.37
C ASP A 336 -25.92 1.06 26.52
N PRO A 337 -26.00 2.34 26.92
CA PRO A 337 -24.83 3.18 27.17
C PRO A 337 -23.86 2.57 28.18
N ALA A 338 -24.34 1.93 29.25
CA ALA A 338 -23.46 1.31 30.26
C ALA A 338 -22.69 0.12 29.68
N LYS A 339 -23.38 -0.74 28.92
CA LYS A 339 -22.75 -1.86 28.20
C LYS A 339 -21.73 -1.41 27.17
N SER A 340 -21.98 -0.30 26.46
CA SER A 340 -21.02 0.24 25.50
C SER A 340 -19.71 0.67 26.18
N GLN A 341 -19.78 1.23 27.39
CA GLN A 341 -18.61 1.58 28.19
C GLN A 341 -17.91 0.33 28.72
N GLU A 342 -18.66 -0.61 29.31
CA GLU A 342 -18.15 -1.86 29.86
C GLU A 342 -17.35 -2.64 28.81
N PHE A 343 -17.90 -2.83 27.61
CA PHE A 343 -17.21 -3.51 26.52
C PHE A 343 -15.94 -2.78 26.07
N SER A 344 -15.97 -1.45 26.06
CA SER A 344 -14.81 -0.61 25.71
C SER A 344 -13.68 -0.75 26.74
N GLU A 345 -14.01 -0.69 28.03
CA GLU A 345 -13.06 -0.89 29.13
C GLU A 345 -12.45 -2.30 29.11
N ALA A 346 -13.28 -3.33 28.90
CA ALA A 346 -12.84 -4.72 28.79
C ALA A 346 -11.84 -4.91 27.65
N LEU A 347 -12.15 -4.40 26.45
CA LEU A 347 -11.26 -4.51 25.29
C LEU A 347 -9.92 -3.78 25.51
N ILE A 348 -9.95 -2.61 26.16
CA ILE A 348 -8.73 -1.88 26.55
C ILE A 348 -7.90 -2.71 27.53
N SER A 349 -8.53 -3.31 28.53
CA SER A 349 -7.86 -4.18 29.50
C SER A 349 -7.24 -5.41 28.83
N TYR A 350 -7.94 -6.04 27.89
CA TYR A 350 -7.42 -7.19 27.16
C TYR A 350 -6.21 -6.80 26.28
N ALA A 351 -6.28 -5.63 25.63
CA ALA A 351 -5.17 -5.10 24.86
C ALA A 351 -3.93 -4.85 25.74
N GLU A 352 -4.12 -4.25 26.92
CA GLU A 352 -3.03 -4.02 27.88
C GLU A 352 -2.41 -5.34 28.36
N GLU A 353 -3.23 -6.32 28.73
CA GLU A 353 -2.76 -7.64 29.14
C GLU A 353 -1.98 -8.35 28.03
N GLN A 354 -2.47 -8.30 26.80
CA GLN A 354 -1.82 -8.93 25.65
C GLN A 354 -0.43 -8.32 25.39
N ILE A 355 -0.31 -6.98 25.45
CA ILE A 355 0.97 -6.29 25.32
C ILE A 355 1.92 -6.70 26.45
N ASN A 356 1.42 -6.76 27.69
CA ASN A 356 2.20 -7.15 28.85
C ASN A 356 2.71 -8.59 28.72
N LEU A 357 1.87 -9.53 28.30
CA LEU A 357 2.23 -10.92 28.07
C LEU A 357 3.28 -11.07 26.97
N GLN A 358 3.11 -10.39 25.84
CA GLN A 358 4.06 -10.43 24.74
C GLN A 358 5.42 -9.89 25.17
N THR A 359 5.42 -8.77 25.89
CA THR A 359 6.63 -8.12 26.37
C THR A 359 7.32 -8.96 27.46
N GLN A 360 6.56 -9.55 28.37
CA GLN A 360 7.08 -10.41 29.44
C GLN A 360 7.77 -11.65 28.86
N ARG A 361 7.17 -12.30 27.86
CA ARG A 361 7.77 -13.46 27.19
C ARG A 361 9.10 -13.12 26.54
N VAL A 362 9.16 -12.03 25.76
CA VAL A 362 10.42 -11.59 25.12
C VAL A 362 11.50 -11.31 26.15
N ARG A 363 11.18 -10.66 27.27
CA ARG A 363 12.15 -10.41 28.36
C ARG A 363 12.62 -11.70 29.02
N GLN A 364 11.70 -12.64 29.28
CA GLN A 364 12.03 -13.92 29.87
C GLN A 364 12.96 -14.73 28.96
N ASP A 365 12.68 -14.76 27.65
CA ASP A 365 13.50 -15.46 26.67
C ASP A 365 14.89 -14.81 26.51
N GLN A 366 14.97 -13.47 26.46
CA GLN A 366 16.25 -12.75 26.42
C GLN A 366 17.10 -13.00 27.67
N MET A 367 16.48 -12.97 28.85
CA MET A 367 17.15 -13.27 30.11
C MET A 367 17.65 -14.73 30.18
N ALA A 368 16.79 -15.68 29.81
CA ALA A 368 17.14 -17.09 29.79
C ALA A 368 18.31 -17.36 28.84
N GLY A 369 18.25 -16.81 27.62
CA GLY A 369 19.33 -16.95 26.64
C GLY A 369 20.65 -16.30 27.09
N ALA A 370 20.59 -15.14 27.73
CA ALA A 370 21.78 -14.48 28.27
C ALA A 370 22.41 -15.28 29.44
N GLN A 371 21.59 -15.83 30.33
CA GLN A 371 22.04 -16.70 31.43
C GLN A 371 22.68 -17.99 30.89
N GLU A 372 22.05 -18.65 29.92
CA GLU A 372 22.58 -19.87 29.29
C GLU A 372 23.91 -19.59 28.58
N THR A 373 24.01 -18.48 27.86
CA THR A 373 25.24 -18.08 27.16
C THR A 373 26.37 -17.82 28.16
N TYR A 374 26.08 -17.13 29.26
CA TYR A 374 27.04 -16.88 30.34
C TYR A 374 27.52 -18.19 31.01
N ALA A 375 26.59 -19.08 31.39
CA ALA A 375 26.91 -20.37 32.01
C ALA A 375 27.75 -21.26 31.06
N THR A 376 27.44 -21.23 29.77
CA THR A 376 28.21 -21.94 28.74
C THR A 376 29.61 -21.35 28.59
N ALA A 377 29.75 -20.02 28.60
CA ALA A 377 31.05 -19.35 28.55
C ALA A 377 31.90 -19.67 29.78
N GLU A 378 31.30 -19.69 30.98
CA GLU A 378 31.98 -20.06 32.22
C GLU A 378 32.51 -21.51 32.16
N THR A 379 31.67 -22.44 31.72
CA THR A 379 32.05 -23.85 31.54
C THR A 379 33.21 -24.01 30.55
N ARG A 380 33.18 -23.29 29.43
CA ARG A 380 34.27 -23.28 28.44
C ARG A 380 35.56 -22.68 28.98
N ARG A 381 35.47 -21.64 29.83
CA ARG A 381 36.64 -21.05 30.50
C ARG A 381 37.29 -22.03 31.47
N VAL A 382 36.49 -22.77 32.24
CA VAL A 382 36.99 -23.82 33.13
C VAL A 382 37.68 -24.92 32.33
N ALA A 383 37.03 -25.44 31.27
CA ALA A 383 37.64 -26.46 30.41
C ALA A 383 38.94 -25.98 29.74
N ALA A 384 39.02 -24.71 29.33
CA ALA A 384 40.25 -24.14 28.77
C ALA A 384 41.36 -23.99 29.82
N LEU A 385 41.03 -23.70 31.08
CA LEU A 385 41.99 -23.66 32.18
C LEU A 385 42.53 -25.07 32.49
N ASP A 386 41.66 -26.06 32.56
CA ASP A 386 42.05 -27.45 32.82
C ASP A 386 42.98 -27.97 31.71
N GLU A 387 42.67 -27.67 30.46
CA GLU A 387 43.52 -28.03 29.32
C GLU A 387 44.88 -27.32 29.35
N LEU A 388 44.90 -26.04 29.72
CA LEU A 388 46.15 -25.29 29.91
C LEU A 388 47.01 -25.91 31.01
N VAL A 389 46.42 -26.24 32.16
CA VAL A 389 47.13 -26.88 33.28
C VAL A 389 47.66 -28.24 32.85
N ARG A 390 46.85 -29.06 32.17
CA ARG A 390 47.28 -30.37 31.65
C ARG A 390 48.48 -30.26 30.71
N ILE A 391 48.45 -29.31 29.76
CA ILE A 391 49.55 -29.09 28.83
C ILE A 391 50.79 -28.55 29.59
N GLN A 392 50.61 -27.68 30.58
CA GLN A 392 51.72 -27.22 31.42
C GLN A 392 52.39 -28.36 32.20
N GLU A 393 51.60 -29.29 32.76
CA GLU A 393 52.12 -30.48 33.45
C GLU A 393 52.87 -31.42 32.50
N GLU A 394 52.35 -31.67 31.29
CA GLU A 394 53.01 -32.48 30.25
C GLU A 394 54.35 -31.85 29.81
N VAL A 395 54.39 -30.52 29.66
CA VAL A 395 55.60 -29.77 29.29
C VAL A 395 56.61 -29.74 30.44
N GLN A 396 56.18 -29.61 31.70
CA GLN A 396 57.08 -29.61 32.86
C GLN A 396 57.68 -30.99 33.17
N GLN A 397 56.91 -32.07 33.00
CA GLN A 397 57.43 -33.45 33.18
C GLN A 397 58.52 -33.79 32.15
N THR A 398 58.43 -33.20 30.97
CA THR A 398 59.39 -33.40 29.90
C THR A 398 60.24 -32.14 29.81
N ASP A 399 61.17 -31.84 30.72
CA ASP A 399 62.08 -30.67 30.56
C ASP A 399 62.93 -30.85 29.30
N PRO A 400 62.51 -30.32 28.15
CA PRO A 400 63.01 -30.80 26.89
C PRO A 400 64.18 -29.91 26.43
N LEU A 401 64.33 -28.73 27.05
CA LEU A 401 65.51 -27.88 26.96
C LEU A 401 66.67 -28.50 27.73
N ALA A 402 66.45 -28.99 28.95
CA ALA A 402 67.50 -29.71 29.68
C ALA A 402 67.91 -31.00 28.95
N GLN A 403 66.96 -31.76 28.42
CA GLN A 403 67.26 -32.98 27.64
C GLN A 403 67.99 -32.67 26.32
N SER A 404 67.55 -31.66 25.56
CA SER A 404 68.21 -31.24 24.33
C SER A 404 69.61 -30.69 24.59
N ALA A 405 69.81 -29.92 25.66
CA ALA A 405 71.12 -29.41 26.06
C ALA A 405 72.05 -30.55 26.49
N ALA A 406 71.52 -31.55 27.23
CA ALA A 406 72.28 -32.74 27.62
C ALA A 406 72.70 -33.59 26.41
N LEU A 407 71.81 -33.76 25.42
CA LEU A 407 72.13 -34.45 24.16
C LEU A 407 73.16 -33.68 23.33
N GLN A 408 73.01 -32.35 23.21
CA GLN A 408 73.98 -31.51 22.52
C GLN A 408 75.37 -31.61 23.16
N GLN A 409 75.45 -31.58 24.50
CA GLN A 409 76.70 -31.74 25.23
C GLN A 409 77.37 -33.11 24.99
N ARG A 410 76.56 -34.18 24.90
CA ARG A 410 77.04 -35.53 24.54
C ARG A 410 77.57 -35.58 23.11
N ILE A 411 76.86 -34.97 22.16
CA ILE A 411 77.31 -34.87 20.76
C ILE A 411 78.65 -34.14 20.69
N THR A 412 78.77 -32.97 21.32
CA THR A 412 80.04 -32.22 21.36
C THR A 412 81.18 -33.02 21.99
N THR A 413 80.91 -33.81 23.03
CA THR A 413 81.93 -34.69 23.64
C THR A 413 82.42 -35.77 22.67
N LEU A 414 81.53 -36.32 21.84
CA LEU A 414 81.90 -37.34 20.86
C LEU A 414 82.57 -36.74 19.63
N GLU A 415 82.18 -35.54 19.22
CA GLU A 415 82.86 -34.79 18.16
C GLU A 415 84.33 -34.51 18.53
N ILE A 416 84.59 -34.10 19.77
CA ILE A 416 85.97 -33.92 20.26
C ILE A 416 86.76 -35.24 20.17
N ARG A 417 86.17 -36.36 20.61
CA ARG A 417 86.83 -37.68 20.51
C ARG A 417 87.06 -38.13 19.06
N LEU A 418 86.13 -37.83 18.17
CA LEU A 418 86.24 -38.12 16.75
C LEU A 418 87.41 -37.33 16.14
N ASP A 419 87.55 -36.06 16.49
CA ASP A 419 88.65 -35.22 16.01
C ASP A 419 90.01 -35.68 16.56
N ASP A 420 90.06 -36.07 17.84
CA ASP A 420 91.26 -36.66 18.46
C ASP A 420 91.68 -37.95 17.73
N GLU A 421 90.74 -38.85 17.42
CA GLU A 421 91.06 -40.10 16.72
C GLU A 421 91.39 -39.91 15.24
N ARG A 422 90.80 -38.91 14.58
CA ARG A 422 91.22 -38.52 13.22
C ARG A 422 92.66 -38.00 13.21
N LEU A 423 93.05 -37.21 14.20
CA LEU A 423 94.42 -36.73 14.35
C LEU A 423 95.39 -37.89 14.60
N ASN A 424 95.00 -38.84 15.45
CA ASN A 424 95.77 -40.05 15.74
C ASN A 424 95.97 -40.90 14.46
N LEU A 425 94.90 -41.16 13.69
CA LEU A 425 94.98 -41.87 12.42
C LEU A 425 95.91 -41.15 11.42
N ALA A 426 95.80 -39.82 11.31
CA ALA A 426 96.68 -39.03 10.46
C ALA A 426 98.16 -39.22 10.85
N SER A 427 98.48 -39.20 12.15
CA SER A 427 99.84 -39.44 12.65
C SER A 427 100.36 -40.85 12.34
N LEU A 428 99.50 -41.87 12.36
CA LEU A 428 99.86 -43.24 11.99
C LEU A 428 100.18 -43.36 10.49
N LEU A 429 99.47 -42.62 9.64
CA LEU A 429 99.63 -42.61 8.18
C LEU A 429 100.84 -41.79 7.70
N GLU A 430 101.40 -40.90 8.52
CA GLU A 430 102.65 -40.18 8.20
C GLU A 430 103.88 -41.11 8.15
N ASN A 431 103.79 -42.30 8.73
CA ASN A 431 104.90 -43.25 8.76
C ASN A 431 105.08 -43.97 7.41
N ARG A 432 106.33 -44.17 6.97
CA ARG A 432 106.67 -44.72 5.64
C ARG A 432 106.19 -46.16 5.41
N ARG A 433 105.94 -46.91 6.48
CA ARG A 433 105.30 -48.24 6.50
C ARG A 433 104.35 -48.31 7.71
N PRO A 434 103.09 -47.89 7.56
CA PRO A 434 102.15 -47.85 8.67
C PRO A 434 101.77 -49.28 9.12
N ASN A 435 101.44 -49.42 10.40
CA ASN A 435 100.92 -50.68 10.94
C ASN A 435 99.45 -50.83 10.54
N GLU A 436 99.20 -51.69 9.55
CA GLU A 436 97.86 -52.02 9.02
C GLU A 436 96.84 -52.35 10.14
N ALA A 437 97.25 -53.04 11.20
CA ALA A 437 96.34 -53.37 12.29
C ALA A 437 95.90 -52.14 13.10
N SER A 438 96.81 -51.18 13.31
CA SER A 438 96.53 -49.93 14.02
C SER A 438 95.72 -48.94 13.17
N VAL A 439 95.99 -48.89 11.86
CA VAL A 439 95.22 -48.08 10.90
C VAL A 439 93.79 -48.58 10.80
N ASN A 440 93.58 -49.89 10.59
CA ASN A 440 92.24 -50.48 10.53
C ASN A 440 91.46 -50.30 11.86
N ALA A 441 92.15 -50.36 13.00
CA ALA A 441 91.52 -50.12 14.31
C ALA A 441 91.07 -48.65 14.46
N GLY A 442 91.90 -47.69 14.04
CA GLY A 442 91.56 -46.26 14.04
C GLY A 442 90.42 -45.92 13.10
N GLU A 443 90.43 -46.46 11.87
CA GLU A 443 89.34 -46.31 10.90
C GLU A 443 88.02 -46.91 11.43
N SER A 444 88.09 -48.07 12.09
CA SER A 444 86.91 -48.70 12.71
C SER A 444 86.34 -47.87 13.86
N GLU A 445 87.20 -47.26 14.69
CA GLU A 445 86.76 -46.40 15.80
C GLU A 445 86.13 -45.10 15.29
N ILE A 446 86.74 -44.47 14.28
CA ILE A 446 86.17 -43.30 13.60
C ILE A 446 84.79 -43.63 13.04
N GLY A 447 84.62 -44.76 12.33
CA GLY A 447 83.33 -45.22 11.83
C GLY A 447 82.28 -45.40 12.93
N ARG A 448 82.66 -46.01 14.06
CA ARG A 448 81.78 -46.16 15.23
C ARG A 448 81.36 -44.80 15.83
N LEU A 449 82.29 -43.85 15.94
CA LEU A 449 82.02 -42.51 16.47
C LEU A 449 81.12 -41.72 15.52
N GLU A 450 81.35 -41.80 14.21
CA GLU A 450 80.51 -41.18 13.18
C GLU A 450 79.08 -41.73 13.19
N ASP A 451 78.91 -43.05 13.26
CA ASP A 451 77.61 -43.72 13.36
C ASP A 451 76.86 -43.29 14.63
N GLN A 452 77.57 -43.24 15.77
CA GLN A 452 77.00 -42.85 17.05
C GLN A 452 76.59 -41.36 17.08
N ILE A 453 77.39 -40.47 16.47
CA ILE A 453 77.05 -39.05 16.30
C ILE A 453 75.84 -38.90 15.37
N ALA A 454 75.80 -39.64 14.26
CA ALA A 454 74.68 -39.61 13.32
C ALA A 454 73.39 -40.08 13.99
N LEU A 455 73.46 -41.12 14.82
CA LEU A 455 72.33 -41.61 15.62
C LEU A 455 71.82 -40.55 16.60
N MET A 456 72.70 -39.93 17.40
CA MET A 456 72.29 -38.88 18.35
C MET A 456 71.81 -37.58 17.68
N ARG A 457 72.40 -37.19 16.55
CA ARG A 457 71.87 -36.09 15.72
C ARG A 457 70.50 -36.46 15.13
N GLY A 458 70.31 -37.73 14.78
CA GLY A 458 69.02 -38.29 14.38
C GLY A 458 67.98 -38.25 15.51
N GLU A 459 68.36 -38.53 16.76
CA GLU A 459 67.47 -38.40 17.93
C GLU A 459 67.10 -36.94 18.22
N LEU A 460 68.08 -36.02 18.10
CA LEU A 460 67.89 -34.58 18.26
C LEU A 460 66.96 -34.00 17.18
N SER A 461 67.10 -34.45 15.93
CA SER A 461 66.31 -34.02 14.76
C SER A 461 64.96 -34.75 14.64
N GLY A 462 64.91 -36.02 15.03
CA GLY A 462 63.87 -36.98 14.62
C GLY A 462 63.12 -37.70 15.73
N GLY A 463 63.39 -37.43 17.01
CA GLY A 463 62.63 -38.03 18.13
C GLY A 463 61.90 -36.99 18.98
N ASN A 464 62.63 -35.97 19.46
CA ASN A 464 62.12 -35.04 20.48
C ASN A 464 62.22 -33.54 20.11
N GLY A 465 62.95 -33.16 19.05
CA GLY A 465 63.05 -31.77 18.58
C GLY A 465 61.78 -31.20 17.93
N GLY A 466 61.03 -32.04 17.19
CA GLY A 466 59.69 -31.70 16.70
C GLY A 466 58.64 -31.68 17.83
N SER A 467 58.83 -32.55 18.84
CA SER A 467 58.04 -32.54 20.09
C SER A 467 58.20 -31.22 20.84
N LEU A 468 59.41 -30.67 20.92
CA LEU A 468 59.70 -29.37 21.54
C LEU A 468 58.93 -28.19 20.94
N VAL A 469 59.08 -27.97 19.63
CA VAL A 469 58.41 -26.87 18.93
C VAL A 469 56.90 -27.07 18.92
N SER A 470 56.42 -28.31 18.78
CA SER A 470 54.99 -28.63 18.85
C SER A 470 54.40 -28.51 20.27
N ASN A 471 55.16 -28.79 21.32
CA ASN A 471 54.72 -28.64 22.71
C ASN A 471 54.66 -27.16 23.11
N ASN A 472 55.64 -26.35 22.71
CA ASN A 472 55.59 -24.91 22.93
C ASN A 472 54.43 -24.26 22.14
N ALA A 473 54.21 -24.65 20.88
CA ALA A 473 53.07 -24.19 20.10
C ALA A 473 51.73 -24.59 20.74
N ARG A 474 51.61 -25.83 21.27
CA ARG A 474 50.44 -26.29 22.02
C ARG A 474 50.19 -25.49 23.29
N LEU A 475 51.24 -25.21 24.06
CA LEU A 475 51.14 -24.38 25.27
C LEU A 475 50.67 -22.96 24.93
N ARG A 476 51.27 -22.31 23.93
CA ARG A 476 50.85 -20.97 23.50
C ARG A 476 49.40 -20.96 23.00
N GLN A 477 48.99 -21.99 22.24
CA GLN A 477 47.60 -22.13 21.80
C GLN A 477 46.63 -22.29 22.98
N ALA A 478 47.01 -23.04 24.01
CA ALA A 478 46.18 -23.21 25.21
C ALA A 478 46.08 -21.92 26.03
N GLU A 479 47.17 -21.16 26.15
CA GLU A 479 47.19 -19.84 26.79
C GLU A 479 46.30 -18.85 26.04
N GLU A 480 46.41 -18.78 24.71
CA GLU A 480 45.58 -17.95 23.85
C GLU A 480 44.09 -18.31 23.97
N ASN A 481 43.76 -19.62 23.97
CA ASN A 481 42.39 -20.08 24.15
C ASN A 481 41.86 -19.68 25.53
N TYR A 482 42.65 -19.84 26.61
CA TYR A 482 42.22 -19.43 27.94
C TYR A 482 41.94 -17.92 28.02
N VAL A 483 42.85 -17.08 27.49
CA VAL A 483 42.66 -15.61 27.42
C VAL A 483 41.42 -15.25 26.60
N PHE A 484 41.20 -15.96 25.49
CA PHE A 484 39.99 -15.80 24.68
C PHE A 484 38.73 -16.14 25.48
N GLN A 485 38.70 -17.27 26.21
CA GLN A 485 37.53 -17.63 27.03
C GLN A 485 37.30 -16.64 28.18
N VAL A 486 38.35 -16.10 28.81
CA VAL A 486 38.22 -15.04 29.83
C VAL A 486 37.54 -13.80 29.24
N THR A 487 37.98 -13.37 28.06
CA THR A 487 37.38 -12.22 27.35
C THR A 487 35.92 -12.51 26.97
N ASN A 488 35.63 -13.73 26.54
CA ASN A 488 34.27 -14.17 26.21
C ASN A 488 33.34 -14.18 27.44
N VAL A 489 33.82 -14.65 28.60
CA VAL A 489 33.06 -14.58 29.86
C VAL A 489 32.77 -13.14 30.24
N GLN A 490 33.74 -12.22 30.08
CA GLN A 490 33.51 -10.79 30.35
C GLN A 490 32.46 -10.19 29.42
N ALA A 491 32.49 -10.52 28.12
CA ALA A 491 31.51 -10.04 27.15
C ALA A 491 30.08 -10.57 27.44
N THR A 492 29.96 -11.87 27.76
CA THR A 492 28.67 -12.49 28.08
C THR A 492 28.11 -12.02 29.42
N LEU A 493 28.96 -11.70 30.41
CA LEU A 493 28.55 -11.05 31.65
C LEU A 493 27.93 -9.67 31.38
N MET A 494 28.59 -8.83 30.56
CA MET A 494 28.03 -7.53 30.18
C MET A 494 26.71 -7.67 29.43
N GLN A 495 26.57 -8.69 28.57
CA GLN A 495 25.32 -9.00 27.88
C GLN A 495 24.21 -9.43 28.87
N MET A 496 24.54 -10.26 29.86
CA MET A 496 23.61 -10.67 30.91
C MET A 496 23.16 -9.49 31.78
N ASP A 497 24.08 -8.59 32.16
CA ASP A 497 23.73 -7.38 32.90
C ASP A 497 22.83 -6.44 32.08
N THR A 498 23.10 -6.33 30.77
CA THR A 498 22.25 -5.57 29.85
C THR A 498 20.84 -6.17 29.77
N ALA A 499 20.73 -7.48 29.54
CA ALA A 499 19.47 -8.19 29.51
C ALA A 499 18.71 -8.04 30.86
N ARG A 500 19.42 -8.07 31.99
CA ARG A 500 18.84 -7.88 33.32
C ARG A 500 18.25 -6.49 33.49
N ILE A 501 18.98 -5.45 33.07
CA ILE A 501 18.50 -4.07 33.09
C ILE A 501 17.25 -3.95 32.21
N GLU A 502 17.28 -4.49 30.99
CA GLU A 502 16.15 -4.47 30.05
C GLU A 502 14.93 -5.22 30.60
N ALA A 503 15.12 -6.38 31.23
CA ALA A 503 14.04 -7.16 31.82
C ALA A 503 13.33 -6.43 32.98
N THR A 504 14.09 -5.65 33.76
CA THR A 504 13.53 -4.82 34.85
C THR A 504 12.82 -3.56 34.37
N ARG A 505 13.05 -3.11 33.13
CA ARG A 505 12.41 -1.90 32.59
C ARG A 505 11.03 -2.21 32.04
N GLN A 506 10.06 -1.33 32.28
CA GLN A 506 8.79 -1.35 31.55
C GLN A 506 9.02 -0.76 30.16
N SER A 507 9.07 -1.61 29.13
CA SER A 507 9.36 -1.18 27.76
C SER A 507 8.14 -0.73 26.97
N LEU A 508 6.93 -1.26 27.22
CA LEU A 508 5.74 -0.96 26.43
C LEU A 508 4.51 -0.88 27.33
N TYR A 509 3.74 0.21 27.24
CA TYR A 509 2.48 0.36 27.97
C TYR A 509 1.47 1.15 27.16
N LEU A 510 0.20 0.83 27.39
CA LEU A 510 -0.93 1.54 26.80
C LEU A 510 -1.25 2.77 27.67
N THR A 511 -1.26 3.96 27.08
CA THR A 511 -1.75 5.16 27.76
C THR A 511 -3.09 5.55 27.16
N ILE A 512 -4.11 5.65 28.00
CA ILE A 512 -5.44 6.11 27.60
C ILE A 512 -5.43 7.64 27.56
N SER A 513 -5.58 8.21 26.37
CA SER A 513 -5.67 9.67 26.16
C SER A 513 -7.08 10.19 26.41
N VAL A 514 -8.07 9.42 25.95
CA VAL A 514 -9.49 9.71 26.16
C VAL A 514 -10.13 8.43 26.73
N PRO A 515 -10.56 8.45 28.00
CA PRO A 515 -11.18 7.29 28.62
C PRO A 515 -12.56 7.01 28.01
N PRO A 516 -12.97 5.74 27.96
CA PRO A 516 -14.33 5.39 27.55
C PRO A 516 -15.33 5.95 28.55
N ILE A 517 -16.33 6.67 28.05
CA ILE A 517 -17.43 7.23 28.83
C ILE A 517 -18.74 6.87 28.17
N ALA A 518 -19.72 6.42 28.97
CA ALA A 518 -21.06 6.14 28.51
C ALA A 518 -21.70 7.38 27.84
N PRO A 519 -22.29 7.27 26.63
CA PRO A 519 -22.91 8.41 25.95
C PRO A 519 -24.28 8.74 26.54
N ASP A 520 -24.59 10.03 26.70
CA ASP A 520 -25.91 10.49 27.15
C ASP A 520 -27.01 10.36 26.06
N THR A 521 -26.61 10.39 24.79
CA THR A 521 -27.52 10.35 23.63
C THR A 521 -27.15 9.21 22.70
N ALA A 522 -28.16 8.56 22.11
CA ALA A 522 -27.95 7.52 21.11
C ALA A 522 -27.23 8.07 19.87
N SER A 523 -26.11 7.46 19.50
CA SER A 523 -25.31 7.82 18.33
C SER A 523 -25.95 7.33 17.03
N TYR A 524 -26.70 6.21 17.09
CA TYR A 524 -27.36 5.60 15.95
C TYR A 524 -28.79 5.17 16.31
N PRO A 525 -29.69 5.04 15.31
CA PRO A 525 -29.50 5.43 13.91
C PRO A 525 -29.58 6.95 13.73
N LYS A 526 -28.82 7.48 12.76
CA LYS A 526 -28.97 8.88 12.32
C LYS A 526 -30.25 9.04 11.51
N ALA A 527 -31.40 9.02 12.19
CA ALA A 527 -32.71 8.85 11.57
C ALA A 527 -33.02 9.89 10.48
N PHE A 528 -32.66 11.16 10.70
CA PHE A 528 -32.81 12.21 9.69
C PHE A 528 -31.91 11.98 8.46
N GLU A 529 -30.61 11.78 8.68
CA GLU A 529 -29.62 11.55 7.62
C GLU A 529 -29.98 10.31 6.79
N ASN A 530 -30.33 9.21 7.46
CA ASN A 530 -30.71 7.95 6.82
C ASN A 530 -32.04 8.06 6.05
N THR A 531 -33.01 8.84 6.53
CA THR A 531 -34.28 9.08 5.80
C THR A 531 -34.05 9.92 4.54
N VAL A 532 -33.24 10.97 4.62
CA VAL A 532 -32.87 11.79 3.45
C VAL A 532 -32.04 10.97 2.46
N LEU A 533 -31.12 10.14 2.94
CA LEU A 533 -30.36 9.22 2.09
C LEU A 533 -31.28 8.23 1.37
N ALA A 534 -32.23 7.61 2.09
CA ALA A 534 -33.22 6.73 1.49
C ALA A 534 -34.03 7.44 0.40
N PHE A 535 -34.47 8.68 0.64
CA PHE A 535 -35.15 9.51 -0.36
C PHE A 535 -34.31 9.69 -1.63
N LEU A 536 -33.03 10.05 -1.47
CA LEU A 536 -32.12 10.27 -2.59
C LEU A 536 -31.85 8.98 -3.36
N ILE A 537 -31.68 7.84 -2.68
CA ILE A 537 -31.49 6.53 -3.31
C ILE A 537 -32.73 6.15 -4.12
N PHE A 538 -33.93 6.19 -3.52
CA PHE A 538 -35.16 5.84 -4.24
C PHE A 538 -35.44 6.80 -5.40
N SER A 539 -35.17 8.10 -5.23
CA SER A 539 -35.26 9.09 -6.31
C SER A 539 -34.27 8.79 -7.44
N GLY A 540 -33.03 8.44 -7.11
CA GLY A 540 -31.99 8.08 -8.07
C GLY A 540 -32.35 6.83 -8.87
N VAL A 541 -32.79 5.77 -8.19
CA VAL A 541 -33.27 4.52 -8.81
C VAL A 541 -34.46 4.80 -9.73
N TYR A 542 -35.44 5.58 -9.25
CA TYR A 542 -36.59 5.97 -10.07
C TYR A 542 -36.17 6.75 -11.33
N LEU A 543 -35.25 7.70 -11.20
CA LEU A 543 -34.72 8.47 -12.32
C LEU A 543 -34.06 7.52 -13.32
N MET A 544 -33.19 6.63 -12.85
CA MET A 544 -32.47 5.71 -13.73
C MET A 544 -33.43 4.81 -14.52
N ILE A 545 -34.40 4.18 -13.84
CA ILE A 545 -35.43 3.35 -14.49
C ILE A 545 -36.26 4.18 -15.47
N SER A 546 -36.66 5.39 -15.08
CA SER A 546 -37.48 6.26 -15.94
C SER A 546 -36.74 6.66 -17.23
N LEU A 547 -35.43 6.90 -17.15
CA LEU A 547 -34.59 7.21 -18.30
C LEU A 547 -34.44 5.98 -19.21
N THR A 548 -34.17 4.81 -18.63
CA THR A 548 -34.07 3.55 -19.40
C THR A 548 -35.37 3.25 -20.14
N VAL A 549 -36.52 3.41 -19.48
CA VAL A 549 -37.84 3.23 -20.11
C VAL A 549 -38.08 4.26 -21.21
N SER A 550 -37.65 5.51 -21.01
CA SER A 550 -37.76 6.56 -22.04
C SER A 550 -36.98 6.20 -23.29
N ILE A 551 -35.73 5.74 -23.13
CA ILE A 551 -34.87 5.32 -24.24
C ILE A 551 -35.46 4.11 -24.96
N LEU A 552 -35.89 3.08 -24.22
CA LEU A 552 -36.55 1.90 -24.80
C LEU A 552 -37.80 2.28 -25.60
N ARG A 553 -38.62 3.21 -25.08
CA ARG A 553 -39.82 3.67 -25.77
C ARG A 553 -39.49 4.44 -27.06
N GLU A 554 -38.43 5.23 -27.07
CA GLU A 554 -37.96 5.94 -28.27
C GLU A 554 -37.51 4.95 -29.35
N GLN A 555 -36.78 3.90 -28.97
CA GLN A 555 -36.29 2.87 -29.89
C GLN A 555 -37.42 1.97 -30.45
N VAL A 556 -38.48 1.73 -29.69
CA VAL A 556 -39.63 0.91 -30.14
C VAL A 556 -40.66 1.72 -30.94
N SER A 557 -40.64 3.05 -30.81
CA SER A 557 -41.55 3.95 -31.52
C SER A 557 -40.97 4.54 -32.81
N SER A 558 -39.68 4.31 -33.09
CA SER A 558 -39.04 4.59 -34.38
C SER A 558 -39.03 3.35 -35.26
#